data_AF-T0QP44-F1
#
_entry.id   AF-T0QP44-F1
#
_cell.length_a   1.000
_cell.length_b   1.000
_cell.length_c   1.000
_cell.angle_alpha   90.00
_cell.angle_beta   90.00
_cell.angle_gamma   90.00
#
_symmetry.space_group_name_H-M   'P 1'
#
loop_
_entity.id
_entity.type
_entity.pdbx_description
1 polymer ?
#
loop_
_entity_poly.entity_id
_entity_poly.type
_entity_poly.pdbx_seq_one_letter_code
_entity_poly.pdbx_strand_id
1 'polypeptide(L)'
;MMPATRKNKCIQSMTNYQSGVVKSCPGSQSDHAVLAVGYGTLSGVNHFKIKNSWGTSWGAGGYIYLQRGVGSNGMCNVAEHPSYPKISTSPTPTSQNPPTKTPAPTPAPTADQCHGCSQCYYPAGDGCYDFDAATCEDLSGDYGTIWCGN
;
A
#
# COMPACT_ATOMS: atom_id res chain seq x y z
N MET A 1 6.61 20.76 -35.89
CA MET A 1 5.52 20.80 -34.89
C MET A 1 5.27 19.38 -34.41
N MET A 2 5.69 19.03 -33.19
CA MET A 2 5.38 17.73 -32.57
C MET A 2 3.93 17.76 -32.06
N PRO A 3 3.07 16.78 -32.38
CA PRO A 3 1.70 16.76 -31.86
C PRO A 3 1.70 16.44 -30.36
N ALA A 4 0.88 17.17 -29.61
CA ALA A 4 0.67 16.97 -28.18
C ALA A 4 0.35 15.50 -27.88
N THR A 5 1.11 14.91 -26.97
CA THR A 5 0.88 13.56 -26.43
C THR A 5 -0.53 13.48 -25.88
N ARG A 6 -1.37 12.61 -26.45
CA ARG A 6 -2.67 12.28 -25.87
C ARG A 6 -2.40 11.60 -24.53
N LYS A 7 -2.48 12.34 -23.42
CA LYS A 7 -2.49 11.73 -22.08
C LYS A 7 -3.67 10.75 -22.03
N ASN A 8 -3.39 9.47 -21.86
CA ASN A 8 -4.42 8.42 -21.81
C ASN A 8 -5.45 8.79 -20.72
N LYS A 9 -6.73 8.73 -21.08
CA LYS A 9 -7.84 9.12 -20.19
C LYS A 9 -7.83 8.32 -18.86
N CYS A 10 -7.25 7.12 -18.87
CA CYS A 10 -7.03 6.31 -17.67
C CYS A 10 -6.01 6.95 -16.71
N ILE A 11 -4.89 7.45 -17.25
CA ILE A 11 -3.88 8.18 -16.46
C ILE A 11 -4.49 9.43 -15.84
N GLN A 12 -5.32 10.18 -16.58
CA GLN A 12 -6.04 11.34 -16.02
C GLN A 12 -7.01 10.94 -14.89
N SER A 13 -7.70 9.80 -15.03
CA SER A 13 -8.55 9.25 -13.98
C SER A 13 -7.74 8.82 -12.75
N MET A 14 -6.51 8.34 -12.93
CA MET A 14 -5.60 8.04 -11.83
C MET A 14 -5.08 9.32 -11.18
N THR A 15 -4.67 10.35 -11.94
CA THR A 15 -4.14 11.60 -11.36
C THR A 15 -5.12 12.27 -10.39
N ASN A 16 -6.43 12.19 -10.67
CA ASN A 16 -7.48 12.82 -9.85
C ASN A 16 -8.12 11.89 -8.81
N TYR A 17 -7.68 10.64 -8.73
CA TYR A 17 -8.23 9.69 -7.78
C TYR A 17 -7.93 10.13 -6.33
N GLN A 18 -8.96 10.07 -5.47
CA GLN A 18 -8.87 10.41 -4.05
C GLN A 18 -9.26 9.21 -3.17
N SER A 19 -10.39 8.55 -3.45
CA SER A 19 -10.87 7.45 -2.61
C SER A 19 -11.89 6.57 -3.34
N GLY A 20 -12.28 5.46 -2.69
CA GLY A 20 -13.30 4.52 -3.19
C GLY A 20 -12.78 3.49 -4.18
N VAL A 21 -13.67 2.63 -4.68
CA VAL A 21 -13.31 1.64 -5.72
C VAL A 21 -13.57 2.22 -7.09
N VAL A 22 -12.53 2.26 -7.93
CA VAL A 22 -12.64 2.64 -9.34
C VAL A 22 -13.37 1.54 -10.11
N LYS A 23 -14.51 1.90 -10.69
CA LYS A 23 -15.39 1.01 -11.46
C LYS A 23 -15.42 1.32 -12.96
N SER A 24 -14.71 2.35 -13.40
CA SER A 24 -14.63 2.76 -14.79
C SER A 24 -13.29 3.42 -15.06
N CYS A 25 -12.65 3.04 -16.16
CA CYS A 25 -11.48 3.74 -16.68
C CYS A 25 -11.67 4.00 -18.18
N PRO A 26 -12.07 5.22 -18.58
CA PRO A 26 -12.16 5.54 -19.98
C PRO A 26 -10.73 5.55 -20.54
N GLY A 27 -10.43 4.66 -21.48
CA GLY A 27 -9.07 4.45 -22.02
C GLY A 27 -8.35 3.34 -21.26
N SER A 28 -7.77 2.40 -22.01
CA SER A 28 -7.33 1.12 -21.44
C SER A 28 -5.82 1.04 -21.22
N GLN A 29 -5.04 1.95 -21.80
CA GLN A 29 -3.58 1.86 -21.74
C GLN A 29 -3.06 2.79 -20.64
N SER A 30 -2.54 2.21 -19.57
CA SER A 30 -1.64 2.89 -18.65
C SER A 30 -0.21 2.52 -19.05
N ASP A 31 0.67 3.51 -19.18
CA ASP A 31 2.12 3.32 -19.32
C ASP A 31 2.82 3.27 -17.94
N HIS A 32 2.04 3.41 -16.86
CA HIS A 32 2.54 3.52 -15.50
C HIS A 32 2.49 2.17 -14.77
N ALA A 33 3.64 1.71 -14.29
CA ALA A 33 3.77 0.50 -13.50
C ALA A 33 3.38 0.75 -12.04
N VAL A 34 2.71 -0.22 -11.43
CA VAL A 34 2.19 -0.15 -10.06
C VAL A 34 2.32 -1.51 -9.37
N LEU A 35 2.23 -1.53 -8.04
CA LEU A 35 2.40 -2.76 -7.26
C LEU A 35 1.06 -3.22 -6.69
N ALA A 36 0.62 -4.42 -7.07
CA ALA A 36 -0.49 -5.08 -6.37
C ALA A 36 0.01 -5.61 -5.01
N VAL A 37 -0.56 -5.09 -3.91
CA VAL A 37 -0.18 -5.47 -2.54
C VAL A 37 -1.25 -6.27 -1.82
N GLY A 38 -2.45 -6.38 -2.41
CA GLY A 38 -3.53 -7.17 -1.84
C GLY A 38 -4.83 -7.07 -2.62
N TYR A 39 -5.87 -7.65 -2.07
CA TYR A 39 -7.24 -7.61 -2.59
C TYR A 39 -8.22 -7.67 -1.42
N GLY A 40 -9.46 -7.24 -1.66
CA GLY A 40 -10.49 -7.23 -0.64
C GLY A 40 -11.86 -6.92 -1.19
N THR A 41 -12.77 -6.58 -0.28
CA THR A 41 -14.12 -6.11 -0.59
C THR A 41 -14.37 -4.81 0.15
N LEU A 42 -14.83 -3.78 -0.57
CA LEU A 42 -15.22 -2.50 0.02
C LEU A 42 -16.64 -2.18 -0.47
N SER A 43 -17.57 -1.99 0.47
CA SER A 43 -18.99 -1.69 0.18
C SER A 43 -19.62 -2.65 -0.83
N GLY A 44 -19.37 -3.95 -0.68
CA GLY A 44 -19.87 -5.01 -1.57
C GLY A 44 -19.15 -5.15 -2.91
N VAL A 45 -18.06 -4.39 -3.13
CA VAL A 45 -17.31 -4.42 -4.39
C VAL A 45 -15.93 -5.03 -4.16
N ASN A 46 -15.68 -6.15 -4.84
CA ASN A 46 -14.36 -6.78 -4.89
C ASN A 46 -13.36 -5.84 -5.57
N HIS A 47 -12.18 -5.68 -4.98
CA HIS A 47 -11.13 -4.82 -5.50
C HIS A 47 -9.72 -5.41 -5.34
N PHE A 48 -8.79 -4.91 -6.15
CA PHE A 48 -7.35 -4.98 -5.90
C PHE A 48 -6.91 -3.73 -5.12
N LYS A 49 -6.02 -3.90 -4.14
CA LYS A 49 -5.29 -2.80 -3.48
C LYS A 49 -3.96 -2.63 -4.19
N ILE A 50 -3.78 -1.47 -4.82
CA ILE A 50 -2.62 -1.16 -5.63
C ILE A 50 -1.85 -0.02 -4.98
N LYS A 51 -0.56 -0.22 -4.69
CA LYS A 51 0.36 0.81 -4.19
C LYS A 51 0.90 1.61 -5.37
N ASN A 52 0.83 2.92 -5.26
CA ASN A 52 1.38 3.85 -6.26
C ASN A 52 2.68 4.50 -5.75
N SER A 53 3.38 5.20 -6.64
CA SER A 53 4.67 5.85 -6.39
C SER A 53 4.59 7.38 -6.36
N TRP A 54 3.40 7.95 -6.08
CA TRP A 54 3.15 9.40 -6.11
C TRP A 54 3.04 10.03 -4.71
N GLY A 55 3.49 9.32 -3.68
CA GLY A 55 3.41 9.76 -2.29
C GLY A 55 2.04 9.52 -1.65
N THR A 56 1.99 9.71 -0.33
CA THR A 56 0.80 9.43 0.49
C THR A 56 -0.30 10.48 0.35
N SER A 57 0.02 11.67 -0.15
CA SER A 57 -0.93 12.76 -0.40
C SER A 57 -1.85 12.50 -1.60
N TRP A 58 -1.52 11.52 -2.44
CA TRP A 58 -2.34 11.11 -3.58
C TRP A 58 -3.22 9.90 -3.22
N GLY A 59 -4.45 9.89 -3.71
CA GLY A 59 -5.36 8.74 -3.54
C GLY A 59 -5.65 8.42 -2.08
N ALA A 60 -5.89 7.13 -1.82
CA ALA A 60 -6.22 6.64 -0.49
C ALA A 60 -4.93 6.32 0.27
N GLY A 61 -4.19 7.37 0.68
CA GLY A 61 -2.91 7.23 1.36
C GLY A 61 -1.79 6.67 0.49
N GLY A 62 -1.76 7.02 -0.80
CA GLY A 62 -0.82 6.48 -1.80
C GLY A 62 -1.31 5.22 -2.51
N TYR A 63 -2.53 4.76 -2.20
CA TYR A 63 -3.13 3.57 -2.79
C TYR A 63 -4.31 3.90 -3.71
N ILE A 64 -4.60 2.99 -4.63
CA ILE A 64 -5.81 2.99 -5.45
C ILE A 64 -6.49 1.63 -5.39
N TYR A 65 -7.82 1.65 -5.33
CA TYR A 65 -8.63 0.43 -5.32
C TYR A 65 -9.30 0.25 -6.67
N LEU A 66 -8.92 -0.81 -7.39
CA LEU A 66 -9.45 -1.11 -8.72
C LEU A 66 -10.43 -2.27 -8.64
N GLN A 67 -11.61 -2.14 -9.24
CA GLN A 67 -12.59 -3.22 -9.24
C GLN A 67 -11.98 -4.51 -9.81
N ARG A 68 -12.16 -5.61 -9.08
CA ARG A 68 -11.62 -6.92 -9.40
C ARG A 68 -12.67 -7.81 -10.04
N GLY A 69 -12.26 -8.63 -11.00
CA GLY A 69 -13.13 -9.58 -11.70
C GLY A 69 -13.98 -8.94 -12.79
N VAL A 70 -13.52 -7.84 -13.40
CA VAL A 70 -14.20 -7.15 -14.50
C VAL A 70 -13.24 -6.94 -15.67
N GLY A 71 -13.77 -7.04 -16.89
CA GLY A 71 -12.98 -6.93 -18.12
C GLY A 71 -12.01 -8.09 -18.34
N SER A 72 -11.64 -8.36 -19.59
CA SER A 72 -10.66 -9.41 -19.91
C SER A 72 -9.26 -9.11 -19.35
N ASN A 73 -8.88 -7.83 -19.30
CA ASN A 73 -7.56 -7.37 -18.85
C ASN A 73 -7.60 -6.79 -17.43
N GLY A 74 -8.71 -6.95 -16.70
CA GLY A 74 -8.94 -6.26 -15.44
C GLY A 74 -9.32 -4.78 -15.61
N MET A 75 -9.80 -4.17 -14.52
CA MET A 75 -10.03 -2.73 -14.48
C MET A 75 -8.73 -1.97 -14.77
N CYS A 76 -8.79 -0.96 -15.65
CA CYS A 76 -7.61 -0.20 -16.10
C CYS A 76 -6.49 -1.06 -16.74
N ASN A 77 -6.82 -2.23 -17.29
CA ASN A 77 -5.85 -3.21 -17.80
C ASN A 77 -4.80 -3.69 -16.78
N VAL A 78 -5.09 -3.58 -15.47
CA VAL A 78 -4.13 -3.92 -14.41
C VAL A 78 -3.68 -5.39 -14.42
N ALA A 79 -4.44 -6.28 -15.07
CA ALA A 79 -4.14 -7.70 -15.17
C ALA A 79 -3.56 -8.11 -16.54
N GLU A 80 -3.23 -7.16 -17.43
CA GLU A 80 -2.72 -7.45 -18.77
C GLU A 80 -1.30 -8.03 -18.76
N HIS A 81 -0.38 -7.43 -17.98
CA HIS A 81 1.03 -7.84 -17.91
C HIS A 81 1.58 -7.89 -16.47
N PRO A 82 1.02 -8.73 -15.57
CA PRO A 82 1.55 -8.89 -14.23
C PRO A 82 2.91 -9.61 -14.26
N SER A 83 3.85 -9.16 -13.44
CA SER A 83 5.13 -9.84 -13.21
C SER A 83 5.46 -9.84 -11.72
N TYR A 84 6.23 -10.83 -11.28
CA TYR A 84 6.69 -10.95 -9.91
C TYR A 84 8.09 -11.56 -9.87
N PRO A 85 8.95 -11.13 -8.94
CA PRO A 85 10.26 -11.73 -8.77
C PRO A 85 10.13 -13.14 -8.17
N LYS A 86 10.94 -14.08 -8.66
CA LYS A 86 11.10 -15.40 -8.06
C LYS A 86 12.45 -15.46 -7.35
N ILE A 87 12.44 -15.69 -6.05
CA ILE A 87 13.66 -15.85 -5.25
C ILE A 87 14.11 -17.31 -5.37
N SER A 88 15.38 -17.54 -5.75
CA SER A 88 15.93 -18.87 -6.04
C SER A 88 16.55 -19.58 -4.83
N THR A 89 16.59 -18.92 -3.67
CA THR A 89 17.05 -19.53 -2.42
C THR A 89 15.86 -20.02 -1.62
N SER A 90 15.76 -21.34 -1.41
CA SER A 90 14.99 -21.84 -0.27
C SER A 90 15.71 -21.36 0.99
N PRO A 91 15.06 -20.61 1.90
CA PRO A 91 15.57 -20.58 3.26
C PRO A 91 15.61 -22.04 3.75
N THR A 92 16.76 -22.50 4.24
CA THR A 92 16.81 -23.76 4.99
C THR A 92 15.77 -23.64 6.11
N PRO A 93 14.76 -24.52 6.20
CA PRO A 93 13.84 -24.48 7.31
C PRO A 93 14.64 -24.89 8.55
N THR A 94 14.98 -23.92 9.39
CA THR A 94 15.44 -24.22 10.75
C THR A 94 14.24 -24.86 11.45
N SER A 95 14.21 -26.18 11.50
CA SER A 95 13.22 -26.96 12.24
C SER A 95 13.49 -26.81 13.73
N GLN A 96 13.10 -25.66 14.26
CA GLN A 96 12.53 -25.56 15.58
C GLN A 96 11.28 -24.75 15.36
N ASN A 97 10.13 -25.40 15.34
CA ASN A 97 8.87 -24.72 15.46
C ASN A 97 8.85 -24.17 16.90
N PRO A 98 9.04 -22.86 17.16
CA PRO A 98 8.66 -22.34 18.46
C PRO A 98 7.13 -22.53 18.54
N PRO A 99 6.57 -22.90 19.70
CA PRO A 99 5.12 -23.03 19.82
C PRO A 99 4.48 -21.75 19.31
N THR A 100 3.47 -21.89 18.44
CA THR A 100 2.67 -20.80 17.92
C THR A 100 2.08 -20.04 19.10
N LYS A 101 2.78 -19.01 19.55
CA LYS A 101 2.20 -18.00 20.41
C LYS A 101 1.30 -17.20 19.47
N THR A 102 0.00 -17.18 19.74
CA THR A 102 -0.81 -15.99 19.51
C THR A 102 0.09 -14.78 19.76
N PRO A 103 0.23 -13.80 18.84
CA PRO A 103 0.99 -12.60 19.15
C PRO A 103 0.41 -12.05 20.45
N ALA A 104 1.18 -12.18 21.52
CA ALA A 104 0.91 -11.40 22.71
C ALA A 104 0.92 -9.94 22.24
N PRO A 105 0.04 -9.07 22.77
CA PRO A 105 0.14 -7.64 22.48
C PRO A 105 1.62 -7.25 22.60
N THR A 106 2.17 -6.72 21.50
CA THR A 106 3.56 -6.24 21.49
C THR A 106 3.71 -5.35 22.71
N PRO A 107 4.66 -5.62 23.62
CA PRO A 107 4.84 -4.76 24.78
C PRO A 107 5.02 -3.34 24.28
N ALA A 108 4.34 -2.38 24.92
CA ALA A 108 4.48 -0.97 24.60
C ALA A 108 5.99 -0.64 24.50
N PRO A 109 6.41 0.10 23.47
CA PRO A 109 7.82 0.43 23.29
C PRO A 109 8.33 1.19 24.52
N THR A 110 9.58 0.92 24.89
CA THR A 110 10.18 1.60 26.04
C THR A 110 10.44 3.07 25.71
N ALA A 111 10.48 3.93 26.75
CA ALA A 111 10.72 5.36 26.58
C ALA A 111 12.01 5.66 25.78
N ASP A 112 13.00 4.78 25.89
CA ASP A 112 14.29 4.86 25.19
C ASP A 112 14.14 4.74 23.66
N GLN A 113 13.13 3.98 23.20
CA GLN A 113 12.86 3.76 21.77
C GLN A 113 12.06 4.88 21.14
N CYS A 114 11.44 5.71 21.97
CA CYS A 114 10.55 6.77 21.54
C CYS A 114 11.27 8.10 21.34
N HIS A 115 12.53 8.22 21.79
CA HIS A 115 13.35 9.42 21.67
C HIS A 115 12.61 10.71 22.12
N GLY A 116 11.72 10.59 23.11
CA GLY A 116 10.92 11.69 23.65
C GLY A 116 9.57 11.95 22.96
N CYS A 117 9.20 11.18 21.93
CA CYS A 117 7.89 11.25 21.31
C CYS A 117 6.81 10.63 22.20
N SER A 118 5.62 11.22 22.17
CA SER A 118 4.43 10.77 22.92
C SER A 118 3.32 10.19 22.03
N GLN A 119 3.56 10.07 20.72
CA GLN A 119 2.61 9.59 19.70
C GLN A 119 3.38 8.65 18.74
N CYS A 120 3.41 8.89 17.44
CA CYS A 120 4.12 8.02 16.50
C CYS A 120 5.57 8.48 16.28
N TYR A 121 6.56 7.61 16.47
CA TYR A 121 7.98 7.90 16.18
C TYR A 121 8.44 7.20 14.91
N TYR A 122 9.20 7.91 14.06
CA TYR A 122 9.83 7.34 12.86
C TYR A 122 11.36 7.35 12.98
N PRO A 123 11.99 6.19 13.24
CA PRO A 123 13.43 6.12 13.49
C PRO A 123 14.31 6.57 12.33
N ALA A 124 13.92 6.28 11.08
CA ALA A 124 14.73 6.62 9.92
C ALA A 124 14.68 8.11 9.55
N GLY A 125 13.74 8.87 10.11
CA GLY A 125 13.65 10.32 9.96
C GLY A 125 13.87 11.10 11.26
N ASP A 126 14.17 10.41 12.36
CA ASP A 126 14.31 10.95 13.71
C ASP A 126 13.23 11.99 14.08
N GLY A 127 11.96 11.63 13.83
CA GLY A 127 10.85 12.56 13.92
C GLY A 127 9.61 11.99 14.60
N CYS A 128 8.87 12.87 15.30
CA CYS A 128 7.57 12.56 15.87
C CYS A 128 6.43 12.98 14.93
N TYR A 129 5.42 12.13 14.79
CA TYR A 129 4.20 12.40 14.05
C TYR A 129 2.97 12.27 14.96
N ASP A 130 2.03 13.19 14.78
CA ASP A 130 0.75 13.24 15.49
C ASP A 130 -0.29 12.40 14.76
N PHE A 131 -0.09 11.08 14.78
CA PHE A 131 -1.02 10.09 14.26
C PHE A 131 -1.67 9.34 15.42
N ASP A 132 -2.84 8.73 15.20
CA ASP A 132 -3.39 7.79 16.17
C ASP A 132 -2.65 6.45 16.13
N ALA A 133 -2.88 5.61 17.15
CA ALA A 133 -2.23 4.31 17.29
C ALA A 133 -2.45 3.44 16.04
N ALA A 134 -3.67 3.40 15.51
CA ALA A 134 -4.00 2.58 14.35
C ALA A 134 -3.23 3.00 13.10
N THR A 135 -3.14 4.30 12.86
CA THR A 135 -2.38 4.87 11.74
C THR A 135 -0.89 4.64 11.91
N CYS A 136 -0.36 4.77 13.14
CA CYS A 136 1.05 4.49 13.41
C CYS A 136 1.42 3.03 13.19
N GLU A 137 0.54 2.10 13.57
CA GLU A 137 0.72 0.66 13.35
C GLU A 137 0.59 0.28 11.87
N ASP A 138 -0.34 0.89 11.13
CA ASP A 138 -0.47 0.68 9.68
C ASP A 138 0.79 1.13 8.92
N LEU A 139 1.44 2.19 9.41
CA LEU A 139 2.70 2.70 8.86
C LEU A 139 3.93 1.88 9.29
N SER A 140 3.82 1.07 10.34
CA SER A 140 4.95 0.29 10.87
C SER A 140 5.51 -0.69 9.84
N GLY A 141 4.64 -1.27 9.00
CA GLY A 141 5.03 -2.22 7.96
C GLY A 141 5.77 -1.57 6.78
N ASP A 142 5.50 -0.30 6.49
CA ASP A 142 6.08 0.43 5.36
C ASP A 142 7.29 1.29 5.79
N TYR A 143 7.26 1.82 7.01
CA TYR A 143 8.21 2.83 7.51
C TYR A 143 8.89 2.43 8.84
N GLY A 144 8.52 1.32 9.48
CA GLY A 144 9.10 0.94 10.77
C GLY A 144 8.80 1.95 11.89
N THR A 145 7.64 2.62 11.81
CA THR A 145 7.17 3.53 12.85
C THR A 145 6.83 2.79 14.14
N ILE A 146 6.95 3.51 15.26
CA ILE A 146 6.80 3.01 16.63
C ILE A 146 5.73 3.83 17.34
N TRP A 147 4.71 3.18 17.90
CA TRP A 147 3.67 3.85 18.68
C TRP A 147 4.13 4.11 20.13
N CYS A 148 4.39 5.38 20.45
CA CYS A 148 4.87 5.88 21.73
C CYS A 148 3.80 6.56 22.60
N GLY A 149 2.53 6.47 22.21
CA GLY A 149 1.42 6.92 23.03
C GLY A 149 1.01 5.88 24.08
N ASN A 150 0.55 6.34 25.24
CA ASN A 150 -0.10 5.49 26.25
C ASN A 150 -1.55 5.19 25.88
#